data_AF-A0A2J9PKH0-F1
#
_entry.id   AF-A0A2J9PKH0-F1
#
_cell.length_a   1.000
_cell.length_b   1.000
_cell.length_c   1.000
_cell.angle_alpha   90.00
_cell.angle_beta   90.00
_cell.angle_gamma   90.00
#
_symmetry.space_group_name_H-M   'P 1'
#
loop_
_entity.id
_entity.type
_entity.pdbx_description
1 polymer ?
#
loop_
_entity_poly.entity_id
_entity_poly.type
_entity_poly.pdbx_seq_one_letter_code
_entity_poly.pdbx_strand_id
1 'polypeptide(L)'
;MKVIYKGRGQGKTYDMIKLASENKGYILCSTFQQAQHIYDLSKDMGLSIHFPITYSDLPLTKRQRIDSILIDNAEDFIEKSVGKNVSAISITDKEG
;
A
#
# COMPACT_ATOMS: atom_id res chain seq x y z
N MET A 1 5.74 11.94 -4.26
CA MET A 1 5.12 10.62 -3.96
C MET A 1 5.78 9.63 -4.88
N LYS A 2 6.28 8.50 -4.38
CA LYS A 2 6.86 7.47 -5.25
C LYS A 2 5.75 6.64 -5.89
N VAL A 3 5.76 6.52 -7.22
CA VAL A 3 4.84 5.65 -7.98
C VAL A 3 5.59 4.37 -8.38
N ILE A 4 5.07 3.21 -8.00
CA ILE A 4 5.58 1.92 -8.47
C ILE A 4 4.62 1.35 -9.50
N TYR A 5 5.07 1.28 -10.75
CA TYR A 5 4.29 0.75 -11.86
C TYR A 5 5.01 -0.47 -12.46
N LYS A 6 4.44 -1.67 -12.24
CA LYS A 6 4.97 -2.95 -12.72
C LYS A 6 3.84 -3.92 -13.04
N GLY A 7 4.10 -4.88 -13.94
CA GLY A 7 3.17 -5.96 -14.28
C GLY A 7 2.80 -6.87 -13.09
N ARG A 8 1.85 -7.80 -13.32
CA ARG A 8 1.49 -8.84 -12.33
C ARG A 8 2.69 -9.77 -12.09
N GLY A 9 2.88 -10.20 -10.83
CA GLY A 9 3.99 -11.09 -10.45
C GLY A 9 5.38 -10.46 -10.44
N GLN A 10 5.51 -9.16 -10.75
CA GLN A 10 6.81 -8.46 -10.85
C GLN A 10 7.31 -7.88 -9.52
N GLY A 11 6.87 -8.44 -8.39
CA GLY A 11 7.39 -8.09 -7.07
C GLY A 11 6.92 -6.74 -6.49
N LYS A 12 5.80 -6.17 -6.92
CA LYS A 12 5.28 -4.89 -6.36
C LYS A 12 5.15 -4.91 -4.84
N THR A 13 4.57 -5.97 -4.29
CA THR A 13 4.41 -6.15 -2.85
C THR A 13 5.77 -6.24 -2.13
N TYR A 14 6.78 -6.88 -2.74
CA TYR A 14 8.15 -6.91 -2.20
C TYR A 14 8.75 -5.49 -2.15
N ASP A 15 8.53 -4.67 -3.18
CA ASP A 15 8.98 -3.28 -3.17
C ASP A 15 8.25 -2.44 -2.11
N MET A 16 6.94 -2.67 -1.92
CA MET A 16 6.16 -2.02 -0.86
C MET A 16 6.68 -2.38 0.53
N ILE A 17 6.99 -3.65 0.78
CA ILE A 17 7.55 -4.10 2.07
C ILE A 17 8.90 -3.43 2.34
N LYS A 18 9.80 -3.37 1.34
CA LYS A 18 11.10 -2.68 1.47
C LYS A 18 10.91 -1.21 1.84
N LEU A 19 10.08 -0.49 1.09
CA LEU A 19 9.82 0.92 1.34
C LEU A 19 9.14 1.17 2.70
N ALA A 20 8.24 0.29 3.13
CA ALA A 20 7.60 0.37 4.44
C ALA A 20 8.61 0.15 5.57
N SER A 21 9.54 -0.80 5.40
CA SER A 21 10.61 -1.07 6.36
C SER A 21 11.59 0.10 6.47
N GLU A 22 11.94 0.73 5.34
CA GLU A 22 12.86 1.87 5.30
C GLU A 22 12.25 3.14 5.92
N ASN A 23 11.00 3.44 5.59
CA ASN A 23 10.36 4.71 5.93
C ASN A 23 9.37 4.62 7.09
N LYS A 24 9.27 3.44 7.72
CA LYS A 24 8.29 3.13 8.79
C LYS A 24 6.83 3.42 8.39
N GLY A 25 6.51 3.34 7.10
CA GLY A 25 5.16 3.57 6.59
C GLY A 25 4.24 2.38 6.85
N TYR A 26 2.93 2.64 6.86
CA TYR A 26 1.90 1.59 6.91
C TYR A 26 1.49 1.20 5.50
N ILE A 27 1.44 -0.09 5.20
CA ILE A 27 0.89 -0.59 3.95
C ILE A 27 -0.63 -0.66 4.08
N LEU A 28 -1.36 -0.04 3.15
CA LEU A 28 -2.80 -0.13 2.98
C LEU A 28 -3.11 -1.19 1.92
N CYS A 29 -3.98 -2.14 2.27
CA CYS A 29 -4.36 -3.26 1.42
C CYS A 29 -5.87 -3.54 1.50
N SER A 30 -6.37 -4.45 0.66
CA SER A 30 -7.81 -4.63 0.46
C SER A 30 -8.54 -5.36 1.59
N THR A 31 -7.87 -6.36 2.17
CA THR A 31 -8.48 -7.34 3.08
C THR A 31 -7.51 -7.72 4.19
N PHE A 32 -8.04 -8.24 5.29
CA PHE A 32 -7.21 -8.76 6.39
C PHE A 32 -6.32 -9.93 5.95
N GLN A 33 -6.81 -10.79 5.04
CA GLN A 33 -6.03 -11.89 4.49
C GLN A 33 -4.81 -11.36 3.71
N GLN A 34 -4.98 -10.29 2.93
CA GLN A 34 -3.86 -9.64 2.26
C GLN A 34 -2.90 -8.98 3.26
N ALA A 35 -3.42 -8.35 4.33
CA ALA A 35 -2.59 -7.79 5.39
C ALA A 35 -1.71 -8.86 6.05
N GLN A 36 -2.30 -10.00 6.39
CA GLN A 36 -1.58 -11.13 6.98
C GLN A 36 -0.52 -11.67 6.00
N HIS A 37 -0.87 -11.86 4.73
CA HIS A 37 0.06 -12.32 3.71
C HIS A 37 1.27 -11.38 3.55
N ILE A 38 1.04 -10.07 3.48
CA ILE A 38 2.10 -9.07 3.38
C ILE A 38 3.00 -9.10 4.63
N TYR A 39 2.39 -9.20 5.81
CA TYR A 39 3.13 -9.24 7.06
C TYR A 39 3.98 -10.49 7.18
N ASP A 40 3.46 -11.66 6.83
CA ASP A 40 4.24 -12.90 6.84
C ASP A 40 5.36 -12.87 5.79
N LEU A 41 5.07 -12.36 4.59
CA LEU A 41 6.09 -12.17 3.56
C LEU A 41 7.23 -11.24 4.04
N SER A 42 6.92 -10.20 4.82
CA SER A 42 7.96 -9.32 5.38
C SER A 42 8.90 -10.05 6.34
N LYS A 43 8.39 -11.01 7.12
CA LYS A 43 9.19 -11.85 8.01
C LYS A 43 10.10 -12.76 7.21
N ASP A 44 9.57 -13.37 6.15
CA ASP A 44 10.35 -14.22 5.24
C ASP A 44 11.48 -13.44 4.56
N MET A 45 11.26 -12.13 4.30
CA MET A 45 12.26 -11.21 3.77
C MET A 45 13.26 -10.72 4.83
N GLY A 46 13.07 -11.02 6.11
CA GLY A 46 13.89 -10.51 7.21
C GLY A 46 13.71 -9.00 7.47
N LEU A 47 12.56 -8.43 7.10
CA LEU A 47 12.25 -7.00 7.23
C LEU A 47 11.19 -6.77 8.31
N SER A 48 11.30 -5.63 8.99
CA SER A 48 10.34 -5.23 10.02
C SER A 48 9.43 -4.12 9.48
N ILE A 49 8.13 -4.39 9.43
CA ILE A 49 7.10 -3.41 9.07
C ILE A 49 6.02 -3.36 10.14
N HIS A 50 5.22 -2.28 10.15
CA HIS A 50 3.97 -2.29 10.90
C HIS A 50 3.00 -3.29 10.28
N PHE A 51 2.09 -3.86 11.09
CA PHE A 51 1.03 -4.69 10.55
C PHE A 51 0.20 -3.86 9.56
N PRO A 52 -0.03 -4.36 8.32
CA PRO A 52 -0.75 -3.58 7.31
C PRO A 52 -2.17 -3.20 7.75
N ILE A 53 -2.60 -2.03 7.33
CA ILE A 53 -3.98 -1.58 7.47
C ILE A 53 -4.81 -1.99 6.26
N THR A 54 -6.11 -2.08 6.46
CA THR A 54 -7.08 -2.48 5.45
C THR A 54 -7.96 -1.31 5.05
N TYR A 55 -8.66 -1.43 3.91
CA TYR A 55 -9.62 -0.41 3.49
C TYR A 55 -10.73 -0.16 4.54
N SER A 56 -11.07 -1.14 5.37
CA SER A 56 -12.04 -0.98 6.47
C SER A 56 -11.52 -0.14 7.64
N ASP A 57 -10.22 0.12 7.73
CA ASP A 57 -9.63 0.97 8.76
C ASP A 57 -9.69 2.46 8.40
N LEU A 58 -10.22 2.79 7.22
CA LEU A 58 -10.38 4.16 6.73
C LEU A 58 -11.76 4.74 7.11
N PRO A 59 -11.87 6.07 7.32
CA PRO A 59 -10.79 7.05 7.24
C PRO A 59 -9.88 7.01 8.47
N LEU A 60 -8.59 7.23 8.26
CA LEU A 60 -7.66 7.39 9.38
C LEU A 60 -7.97 8.69 10.13
N THR A 61 -7.94 8.59 11.45
CA THR A 61 -8.20 9.70 12.36
C THR A 61 -6.89 10.30 12.86
N LYS A 62 -6.94 11.57 13.28
CA LYS A 62 -5.78 12.27 13.90
C LYS A 62 -5.23 11.57 15.16
N ARG A 63 -5.96 10.62 15.74
CA ARG A 63 -5.50 9.82 16.89
C ARG A 63 -4.51 8.72 16.48
N GLN A 64 -4.60 8.24 15.24
CA GLN A 64 -3.62 7.31 14.69
C GLN A 64 -2.38 8.10 14.28
N ARG A 65 -1.26 7.87 14.97
CA ARG A 65 0.05 8.47 14.64
C ARG A 65 0.67 7.73 13.45
N ILE A 66 0.11 7.95 12.27
CA ILE A 66 0.57 7.35 11.01
C ILE A 66 1.14 8.47 10.13
N ASP A 67 2.46 8.49 9.98
CA ASP A 67 3.17 9.55 9.26
C ASP A 67 3.20 9.32 7.73
N SER A 68 3.10 8.07 7.29
CA SER A 68 3.16 7.70 5.88
C SER A 68 2.36 6.43 5.59
N ILE A 69 1.72 6.41 4.41
CA ILE A 69 0.92 5.28 3.91
C ILE A 69 1.43 4.90 2.53
N LEU A 70 1.58 3.59 2.31
CA LEU A 70 1.88 2.98 1.03
C LEU A 70 0.65 2.19 0.59
N ILE A 71 0.14 2.42 -0.61
CA ILE A 71 -1.07 1.74 -1.10
C ILE A 71 -0.65 0.59 -2.03
N ASP A 72 -0.87 -0.65 -1.58
CA ASP A 72 -0.65 -1.85 -2.42
C ASP A 72 -1.87 -2.08 -3.32
N ASN A 73 -1.62 -2.42 -4.59
CA ASN A 73 -2.62 -2.45 -5.67
C ASN A 73 -3.53 -1.21 -5.64
N ALA A 74 -2.94 -0.03 -5.85
CA ALA A 74 -3.66 1.24 -5.81
C ALA A 74 -4.85 1.31 -6.79
N GLU A 75 -4.78 0.58 -7.90
CA GLU A 75 -5.88 0.40 -8.84
C GLU A 75 -7.15 -0.15 -8.15
N ASP A 76 -7.00 -1.18 -7.31
CA ASP A 76 -8.12 -1.82 -6.60
C ASP A 76 -8.74 -0.84 -5.60
N PHE A 77 -7.91 -0.06 -4.91
CA PHE A 77 -8.37 0.97 -3.98
C PHE A 77 -9.18 2.06 -4.68
N ILE A 78 -8.68 2.54 -5.82
CA ILE A 78 -9.31 3.62 -6.59
C ILE A 78 -10.64 3.14 -7.18
N GLU A 79 -10.68 1.97 -7.81
CA GLU A 79 -11.91 1.42 -8.38
C GLU A 79 -12.97 1.17 -7.32
N LYS A 80 -12.57 0.63 -6.15
CA LYS A 80 -13.49 0.44 -5.01
C LYS A 80 -14.04 1.77 -4.49
N SER A 81 -13.21 2.80 -4.44
CA SER A 81 -13.61 4.14 -3.97
C SER A 81 -14.55 4.85 -4.95
N VAL A 82 -14.36 4.66 -6.24
CA VAL A 82 -15.23 5.21 -7.30
C VAL A 82 -16.52 4.38 -7.47
N GLY A 83 -16.46 3.08 -7.17
CA GLY A 83 -17.58 2.14 -7.37
C GLY A 83 -17.78 1.74 -8.84
N LYS A 84 -16.79 1.98 -9.70
CA LYS A 84 -16.78 1.68 -11.14
C LYS A 84 -15.35 1.36 -11.60
N ASN A 85 -15.23 0.71 -12.74
CA ASN A 85 -13.94 0.52 -13.42
C ASN A 85 -13.33 1.88 -13.78
N VAL A 86 -12.02 2.02 -13.58
CA VAL A 86 -11.29 3.26 -13.86
C VAL A 86 -10.36 3.06 -15.05
N SER A 87 -10.60 3.82 -16.12
CA SER A 87 -9.88 3.64 -17.39
C SER A 87 -8.55 4.38 -17.48
N ALA A 88 -8.34 5.41 -16.65
CA ALA A 88 -7.12 6.20 -16.63
C ALA A 88 -6.94 6.92 -15.29
N ILE A 89 -5.69 7.10 -14.86
CA ILE A 89 -5.30 7.92 -13.71
C ILE A 89 -4.12 8.79 -14.16
N SER A 90 -4.17 10.09 -13.90
CA SER A 90 -3.02 10.99 -14.02
C SER A 90 -2.47 11.31 -12.63
N ILE A 91 -1.16 11.45 -12.53
CA ILE A 91 -0.47 11.78 -11.27
C ILE A 91 0.51 12.92 -11.57
N THR A 92 0.49 13.95 -10.74
CA THR A 92 1.46 15.05 -10.82
C THR A 92 2.76 14.63 -10.16
N ASP A 93 3.87 14.71 -10.89
CA ASP A 93 5.19 14.62 -10.29
C ASP A 93 5.52 15.92 -9.57
N LYS A 94 5.91 15.84 -8.29
CA LYS A 94 6.23 17.01 -7.47
C LYS A 94 7.72 17.41 -7.57
N GLU A 95 8.50 16.67 -8.36
CA GLU A 95 9.90 16.98 -8.65
C GLU A 95 10.08 17.65 -10.04
N GLY A 96 8.97 17.96 -10.73
CA GLY A 96 8.93 18.67 -12.02
C GLY A 96 8.56 20.15 -11.92
#